data_AF-A0A8C9U533-F1
#
_entry.id   AF-A0A8C9U533-F1
#
_cell.length_a   1.000
_cell.length_b   1.000
_cell.length_c   1.000
_cell.angle_alpha   90.00
_cell.angle_beta   90.00
_cell.angle_gamma   90.00
#
_symmetry.space_group_name_H-M   'P 1'
#
loop_
_entity.id
_entity.type
_entity.pdbx_description
1 polymer ?
#
loop_
_entity_poly.entity_id
_entity_poly.type
_entity_poly.pdbx_seq_one_letter_code
_entity_poly.pdbx_strand_id
1 'polypeptide(L)'
;MSAGNAKIGQPAPQFKATAVVEGRFREGLFVIDDKGILRQITINDLPVGRSVDETLRLVQAFQHTDKFGEVCPAGWKPGSDTIIPDVQKSKEFFAKQD
;
A
#
# COMPACT_ATOMS: atom_id res chain seq x y z
N MET A 1 0.05 22.17 17.18
CA MET A 1 -0.17 20.73 16.99
C MET A 1 -1.41 20.55 16.13
N SER A 2 -1.30 20.69 14.80
CA SER A 2 -2.45 20.52 13.89
C SER A 2 -2.47 19.07 13.43
N ALA A 3 -3.37 18.27 13.99
CA ALA A 3 -3.67 16.94 13.47
C ALA A 3 -4.21 17.12 12.04
N GLY A 4 -3.47 16.63 11.05
CA GLY A 4 -3.91 16.64 9.67
C GLY A 4 -5.20 15.82 9.54
N ASN A 5 -6.26 16.46 9.07
CA ASN A 5 -7.55 15.83 8.80
C ASN A 5 -7.41 14.82 7.65
N ALA A 6 -6.96 13.60 7.96
CA ALA A 6 -7.10 12.46 7.05
C ALA A 6 -8.58 12.11 6.98
N LYS A 7 -9.28 12.62 5.98
CA LYS A 7 -10.63 12.18 5.65
C LYS A 7 -10.53 10.76 5.10
N ILE A 8 -10.85 9.77 5.92
CA ILE A 8 -11.10 8.41 5.44
C ILE A 8 -12.32 8.53 4.52
N GLY A 9 -12.10 8.41 3.21
CA GLY A 9 -13.14 8.48 2.20
C GLY A 9 -14.25 7.49 2.52
N GLN A 10 -15.48 7.82 2.13
CA GLN A 10 -16.64 6.97 2.36
C GLN A 10 -16.34 5.53 1.90
N PRO A 11 -16.74 4.48 2.64
CA PRO A 11 -16.56 3.11 2.19
C PRO A 11 -17.19 2.97 0.81
N ALA A 12 -16.41 2.49 -0.17
CA ALA A 12 -16.89 2.28 -1.53
C ALA A 12 -18.18 1.44 -1.47
N PRO A 13 -19.35 2.00 -1.84
CA PRO A 13 -20.66 1.44 -1.47
C PRO A 13 -21.02 0.12 -2.20
N GLN A 14 -20.08 -0.52 -2.91
CA GLN A 14 -20.32 -1.71 -3.73
C GLN A 14 -19.26 -2.81 -3.58
N PHE A 15 -18.25 -2.66 -2.73
CA PHE A 15 -17.19 -3.68 -2.60
C PHE A 15 -17.34 -4.49 -1.31
N LYS A 16 -18.00 -5.65 -1.39
CA LYS A 16 -18.03 -6.67 -0.34
C LYS A 16 -17.01 -7.76 -0.67
N ALA A 17 -15.78 -7.60 -0.20
CA ALA A 17 -14.76 -8.62 -0.42
C ALA A 17 -14.82 -9.69 0.67
N THR A 18 -15.36 -10.85 0.31
CA THR A 18 -15.49 -12.01 1.20
C THR A 18 -14.49 -13.08 0.75
N ALA A 19 -13.41 -13.27 1.50
CA ALA A 19 -12.49 -14.38 1.26
C ALA A 19 -13.01 -15.61 2.04
N VAL A 20 -13.49 -16.63 1.31
CA VAL A 20 -13.87 -17.92 1.89
C VAL A 20 -12.78 -18.93 1.52
N VAL A 21 -12.04 -19.41 2.52
CA VAL A 21 -11.07 -20.48 2.37
C VAL A 21 -11.52 -21.61 3.30
N GLU A 22 -11.74 -22.80 2.78
CA GLU A 22 -12.26 -23.97 3.53
C GLU A 22 -13.61 -23.72 4.25
N GLY A 23 -14.50 -22.92 3.65
CA GLY A 23 -15.81 -22.61 4.23
C GLY A 23 -15.78 -21.67 5.44
N ARG A 24 -14.61 -21.08 5.75
CA ARG A 24 -14.46 -20.09 6.83
C ARG A 24 -14.18 -18.70 6.26
N PHE A 25 -14.84 -17.69 6.83
CA PHE A 25 -14.59 -16.28 6.52
C PHE A 25 -13.20 -15.91 7.01
N ARG A 26 -12.36 -15.35 6.14
CA ARG A 26 -11.10 -14.72 6.53
C ARG A 26 -11.22 -13.21 6.48
N GLU A 27 -10.51 -12.52 7.37
CA GLU A 27 -10.42 -11.07 7.35
C GLU A 27 -9.51 -10.61 6.21
N GLY A 28 -10.13 -10.11 5.14
CA GLY A 28 -9.44 -9.50 4.01
C GLY A 28 -9.40 -7.97 4.14
N LEU A 29 -8.28 -7.36 3.75
CA LEU A 29 -8.14 -5.93 3.48
C LEU A 29 -7.77 -5.75 2.02
N PHE A 30 -8.43 -4.80 1.35
CA PHE A 30 -8.22 -4.51 -0.07
C PHE A 30 -7.95 -3.01 -0.21
N VAL A 31 -6.84 -2.66 -0.86
CA VAL A 31 -6.53 -1.28 -1.24
C VAL A 31 -6.86 -1.11 -2.71
N ILE A 32 -7.80 -0.21 -3.00
CA ILE A 32 -8.29 0.11 -4.33
C ILE A 32 -7.96 1.59 -4.59
N ASP A 33 -7.43 1.90 -5.77
CA ASP A 33 -7.09 3.28 -6.14
C ASP A 33 -8.31 4.08 -6.63
N ASP A 34 -8.07 5.35 -6.96
CA ASP A 34 -9.09 6.30 -7.46
C ASP A 34 -9.65 5.94 -8.84
N LYS A 35 -8.97 5.03 -9.57
CA LYS A 35 -9.41 4.48 -10.86
C LYS A 35 -10.21 3.19 -10.69
N GLY A 36 -10.42 2.74 -9.45
CA GLY A 36 -11.11 1.49 -9.15
C GLY A 36 -10.25 0.25 -9.38
N ILE A 37 -8.94 0.38 -9.51
CA ILE A 37 -8.02 -0.74 -9.73
C ILE A 37 -7.57 -1.27 -8.36
N LEU A 38 -7.63 -2.59 -8.19
CA LEU A 38 -7.14 -3.26 -6.99
C LEU A 38 -5.60 -3.25 -6.98
N ARG A 39 -5.00 -2.68 -5.93
CA ARG A 39 -3.55 -2.49 -5.82
C ARG A 39 -2.89 -3.42 -4.80
N GLN A 40 -3.61 -3.76 -3.72
CA GLN A 40 -3.05 -4.60 -2.66
C GLN A 40 -4.14 -5.40 -1.95
N ILE A 41 -3.77 -6.61 -1.52
CA ILE A 41 -4.63 -7.54 -0.78
C ILE A 41 -3.84 -8.06 0.43
N THR A 42 -4.39 -7.88 1.63
CA THR A 42 -3.92 -8.57 2.86
C THR A 42 -4.99 -9.54 3.31
N ILE A 43 -4.62 -10.81 3.52
CA ILE A 43 -5.50 -11.83 4.08
C ILE A 43 -4.79 -12.41 5.30
N ASN A 44 -5.42 -12.26 6.47
CA ASN A 44 -4.93 -12.87 7.70
C ASN A 44 -5.80 -14.07 8.08
N ASP A 45 -5.25 -14.95 8.90
CA ASP A 45 -6.05 -15.95 9.62
C ASP A 45 -6.77 -15.30 10.83
N LEU A 46 -7.83 -15.95 11.30
CA LEU A 46 -8.72 -15.45 12.35
C LEU A 46 -8.01 -14.96 13.65
N PRO A 47 -6.97 -15.63 14.18
CA PRO A 47 -6.37 -15.19 15.44
C PRO A 47 -5.42 -14.00 15.29
N VAL A 48 -5.11 -13.54 14.06
CA VAL A 48 -4.06 -12.54 13.82
C VAL A 48 -4.62 -11.27 13.21
N GLY A 49 -4.62 -10.19 14.00
CA GLY A 49 -5.03 -8.86 13.54
C GLY A 49 -4.10 -8.26 12.47
N ARG A 50 -4.61 -7.26 11.75
CA ARG A 50 -3.87 -6.51 10.73
C ARG A 50 -3.16 -5.30 11.33
N SER A 51 -2.16 -4.77 10.61
CA SER A 51 -1.49 -3.52 10.96
C SER A 51 -2.08 -2.32 10.21
N VAL A 52 -2.54 -1.33 10.97
CA VAL A 52 -3.03 -0.04 10.43
C VAL A 52 -1.86 0.76 9.84
N ASP A 53 -0.70 0.74 10.50
CA ASP A 53 0.49 1.46 10.04
C ASP A 53 0.98 0.93 8.69
N GLU A 54 0.92 -0.38 8.49
CA GLU A 54 1.30 -0.98 7.19
C GLU A 54 0.29 -0.63 6.11
N THR A 55 -1.00 -0.60 6.44
CA THR A 55 -2.05 -0.16 5.50
C THR A 55 -1.82 1.29 5.08
N LEU A 56 -1.54 2.18 6.03
CA LEU A 56 -1.23 3.58 5.75
C LEU A 56 0.04 3.73 4.89
N ARG A 57 1.10 2.98 5.22
CA ARG A 57 2.36 2.97 4.47
C ARG A 57 2.15 2.55 3.01
N LEU A 58 1.37 1.50 2.78
CA LEU A 58 1.05 1.00 1.44
C LEU A 58 0.25 2.03 0.63
N VAL A 59 -0.76 2.67 1.23
CA VAL A 59 -1.54 3.74 0.57
C VAL A 59 -0.63 4.90 0.17
N GLN A 60 0.25 5.34 1.07
CA GLN A 60 1.22 6.40 0.77
C GLN A 60 2.21 6.01 -0.32
N ALA A 61 2.66 4.75 -0.33
CA ALA A 61 3.56 4.23 -1.35
C ALA A 61 2.90 4.25 -2.74
N PHE A 62 1.68 3.73 -2.87
CA PHE A 62 0.95 3.76 -4.15
C PHE A 62 0.70 5.19 -4.64
N GLN A 63 0.32 6.11 -3.75
CA GLN A 63 0.15 7.52 -4.11
C GLN A 63 1.47 8.15 -4.57
N HIS A 64 2.59 7.77 -3.97
CA HIS A 64 3.91 8.24 -4.38
C HIS A 64 4.28 7.71 -5.77
N THR A 65 4.16 6.41 -6.00
CA THR A 65 4.47 5.79 -7.31
C THR A 65 3.59 6.36 -8.41
N ASP A 66 2.30 6.59 -8.13
CA ASP A 66 1.35 7.12 -9.12
C ASP A 66 1.65 8.59 -9.48
N LYS A 67 2.19 9.37 -8.53
CA LYS A 67 2.52 10.78 -8.74
C LYS A 67 3.88 10.99 -9.41
N PHE A 68 4.90 10.22 -9.04
CA PHE A 68 6.27 10.46 -9.47
C PHE A 68 6.77 9.47 -10.53
N GLY A 69 6.10 8.32 -10.72
CA GLY A 69 6.53 7.28 -11.65
C GLY A 69 7.76 6.50 -11.19
N GLU A 70 8.20 6.71 -9.95
CA GLU A 70 9.27 5.97 -9.30
C GLU A 70 8.70 4.74 -8.57
N VAL A 71 9.56 3.81 -8.15
CA VAL A 71 9.16 2.63 -7.36
C VAL A 71 9.70 2.69 -5.94
N CYS A 72 8.87 2.26 -4.99
CA CYS A 72 9.20 2.25 -3.57
C CYS A 72 9.92 0.94 -3.19
N PRO A 73 11.14 0.99 -2.60
CA PRO A 73 11.85 -0.19 -2.13
C PRO A 73 11.16 -0.86 -0.91
N ALA A 74 11.69 -2.01 -0.49
CA ALA A 74 11.18 -2.74 0.67
C ALA A 74 11.21 -1.87 1.94
N GLY A 75 10.10 -1.85 2.67
CA GLY A 75 9.98 -1.06 3.91
C GLY A 75 9.94 0.45 3.70
N TRP A 76 9.80 0.94 2.46
CA TRP A 76 9.74 2.37 2.14
C TRP A 76 8.70 3.10 3.00
N LYS A 77 9.08 4.28 3.50
CA LYS A 77 8.23 5.23 4.22
C LYS A 77 8.35 6.61 3.57
N PRO A 78 7.41 7.53 3.82
CA PRO A 78 7.52 8.91 3.33
C PRO A 78 8.87 9.54 3.71
N GLY A 79 9.60 10.04 2.70
CA GLY A 79 10.93 10.62 2.86
C GLY A 79 12.08 9.64 2.66
N SER A 80 11.82 8.34 2.51
CA SER A 80 12.85 7.36 2.12
C SER A 80 13.18 7.47 0.62
N ASP A 81 14.41 7.09 0.28
CA ASP A 81 14.87 7.00 -1.10
C ASP A 81 14.01 6.02 -1.93
N THR A 82 13.88 6.33 -3.21
CA THR A 82 13.10 5.61 -4.22
C THR A 82 13.99 5.16 -5.37
N ILE A 83 13.47 4.29 -6.22
CA ILE A 83 14.20 3.77 -7.38
C ILE A 83 13.52 4.28 -8.65
N ILE A 84 14.28 4.88 -9.54
CA ILE A 84 13.79 5.19 -10.90
C ILE A 84 13.78 3.87 -11.70
N PRO A 85 12.65 3.48 -12.32
CA PRO A 85 12.52 2.21 -13.04
C PRO A 85 13.22 2.27 -14.42
N ASP A 86 14.53 2.50 -14.41
CA ASP A 86 15.43 2.51 -15.56
C ASP A 86 16.77 1.85 -15.17
N VAL A 87 17.36 1.08 -16.09
CA VAL A 87 18.57 0.29 -15.82
C VAL A 87 19.79 1.14 -15.50
N GLN A 88 19.91 2.33 -16.11
CA GLN A 88 21.06 3.21 -15.84
C GLN A 88 20.82 4.05 -14.60
N LYS A 89 19.62 4.62 -14.45
CA LYS A 89 19.31 5.51 -13.32
C LYS A 89 19.16 4.77 -11.98
N SER A 90 18.66 3.53 -11.99
CA SER A 90 18.54 2.73 -10.76
C SER A 90 19.89 2.46 -10.07
N LYS A 91 21.01 2.53 -10.80
CA LYS A 91 22.36 2.39 -10.23
C LYS A 91 22.67 3.45 -9.17
N GLU A 92 22.11 4.65 -9.30
CA GLU A 92 22.28 5.72 -8.31
C GLU A 92 21.70 5.35 -6.95
N PHE A 93 20.60 4.59 -6.94
CA PHE A 93 20.03 4.07 -5.70
C PHE A 93 20.90 2.96 -5.12
N PHE A 94 21.31 1.98 -5.93
CA PHE A 94 22.10 0.84 -5.45
C PHE A 94 23.48 1.26 -4.94
N ALA A 95 24.13 2.22 -5.60
CA ALA A 95 25.44 2.74 -5.17
C ALA A 95 25.41 3.48 -3.81
N LYS A 96 24.24 3.89 -3.32
CA LYS A 96 24.08 4.50 -1.99
C LYS A 96 23.86 3.49 -0.87
N GLN A 97 23.55 2.24 -1.20
CA GLN A 97 23.23 1.17 -0.24
C GLN A 97 24.45 0.31 0.11
N ASP A 98 25.52 0.40 -0.69
CA ASP A 98 26.84 -0.20 -0.44
C ASP A 98 27.69 0.70 0.49
#